data_AF-A0A0Q3RC60-F1
#
_entry.id   AF-A0A0Q3RC60-F1
#
_cell.length_a   1.000
_cell.length_b   1.000
_cell.length_c   1.000
_cell.angle_alpha   90.00
_cell.angle_beta   90.00
_cell.angle_gamma   90.00
#
_symmetry.space_group_name_H-M   'P 1'
#
loop_
_entity.id
_entity.type
_entity.pdbx_description
1 polymer ?
#
loop_
_entity_poly.entity_id
_entity_poly.type
_entity_poly.pdbx_seq_one_letter_code
_entity_poly.pdbx_strand_id
1 'polypeptide(L)'
;RAKEALSWADQKRFAVPNPMPCGDFCGVSINWHVATDFAGGWSARLTLFNWGDADMQEWFTAVVMDKAYAGFEQAYSFNATAVGNSTIFIKGREGFNFLLRETNMSGVDYPVPGKLQSVFSFTKKTTPGIDVLAGDGFPSKVFFNGDECAMPLRIPSQGAKTNRGVVITMLLCLLASALLLLL
;
A
#
# COMPACT_ATOMS: atom_id res chain seq x y z
N ARG A 1 -1.15 -10.44 -20.48
CA ARG A 1 -0.20 -9.79 -19.54
C ARG A 1 0.94 -10.71 -19.10
N ALA A 2 0.67 -11.90 -18.55
CA ALA A 2 1.74 -12.84 -18.18
C ALA A 2 2.58 -13.29 -19.39
N LYS A 3 1.97 -13.47 -20.57
CA LYS A 3 2.67 -13.90 -21.80
C LYS A 3 3.65 -12.84 -22.33
N GLU A 4 3.26 -11.57 -22.28
CA GLU A 4 4.08 -10.43 -22.73
C GLU A 4 5.24 -10.21 -21.75
N ALA A 5 4.99 -10.26 -20.44
CA ALA A 5 6.04 -10.18 -19.41
C ALA A 5 7.03 -11.35 -19.53
N LEU A 6 6.55 -12.58 -19.77
CA LEU A 6 7.39 -13.75 -20.04
C LEU A 6 8.23 -13.58 -21.31
N SER A 7 7.63 -13.10 -22.39
CA SER A 7 8.37 -12.86 -23.65
C SER A 7 9.45 -11.78 -23.49
N TRP A 8 9.19 -10.75 -22.68
CA TRP A 8 10.17 -9.71 -22.40
C TRP A 8 11.30 -10.22 -21.50
N ALA A 9 10.97 -10.98 -20.46
CA ALA A 9 11.95 -11.63 -19.59
C ALA A 9 12.86 -12.58 -20.38
N ASP A 10 12.31 -13.36 -21.31
CA ASP A 10 13.07 -14.22 -22.22
C ASP A 10 14.03 -13.41 -23.11
N GLN A 11 13.53 -12.35 -23.77
CA GLN A 11 14.34 -11.46 -24.61
C GLN A 11 15.48 -10.78 -23.83
N LYS A 12 15.23 -10.41 -22.57
CA LYS A 12 16.22 -9.76 -21.69
C LYS A 12 17.06 -10.73 -20.88
N ARG A 13 16.78 -12.05 -20.98
CA ARG A 13 17.36 -13.11 -20.16
C ARG A 13 17.24 -12.83 -18.65
N PHE A 14 16.09 -12.31 -18.24
CA PHE A 14 15.76 -12.15 -16.83
C PHE A 14 15.25 -13.46 -16.24
N ALA A 15 15.60 -13.71 -14.98
CA ALA A 15 15.04 -14.80 -14.23
C ALA A 15 13.54 -14.56 -14.02
N VAL A 16 12.72 -15.55 -14.38
CA VAL A 16 11.28 -15.50 -14.14
C VAL A 16 11.00 -16.13 -12.78
N PRO A 17 10.34 -15.41 -11.85
CA PRO A 17 10.02 -15.97 -10.54
C PRO A 17 9.04 -17.15 -10.65
N ASN A 18 9.21 -18.17 -9.82
CA ASN A 18 8.32 -19.32 -9.74
C ASN A 18 7.86 -19.50 -8.29
N PRO A 19 6.56 -19.32 -7.97
CA PRO A 19 5.42 -19.09 -8.87
C PRO A 19 5.31 -17.65 -9.40
N MET A 20 4.57 -17.47 -10.51
CA MET A 20 4.16 -16.15 -11.02
C MET A 20 2.68 -15.86 -10.71
N PRO A 21 2.30 -14.59 -10.44
CA PRO A 21 3.20 -13.48 -10.11
C PRO A 21 3.97 -13.77 -8.84
N CYS A 22 5.18 -13.22 -8.71
CA CYS A 22 5.95 -13.39 -7.48
C CYS A 22 5.17 -12.83 -6.30
N GLY A 23 5.17 -13.56 -5.18
CA GLY A 23 4.58 -13.08 -3.93
C GLY A 23 5.41 -11.97 -3.30
N ASP A 24 5.10 -11.66 -2.05
CA ASP A 24 5.96 -10.83 -1.22
C ASP A 24 7.38 -11.40 -1.17
N PHE A 25 8.37 -10.56 -0.85
CA PHE A 25 9.78 -10.94 -0.72
C PHE A 25 10.54 -11.18 -2.03
N CYS A 26 9.96 -10.87 -3.20
CA CYS A 26 10.62 -11.08 -4.49
C CYS A 26 11.14 -9.77 -5.09
N GLY A 27 12.44 -9.51 -4.93
CA GLY A 27 13.13 -8.33 -5.45
C GLY A 27 12.74 -7.05 -4.72
N VAL A 28 11.52 -6.54 -4.95
CA VAL A 28 10.98 -5.38 -4.25
C VAL A 28 9.53 -5.64 -3.84
N SER A 29 9.23 -5.38 -2.56
CA SER A 29 7.85 -5.37 -2.06
C SER A 29 7.44 -3.94 -1.71
N ILE A 30 6.18 -3.60 -1.97
CA ILE A 30 5.65 -2.26 -1.77
C ILE A 30 4.41 -2.35 -0.89
N ASN A 31 4.44 -1.63 0.23
CA ASN A 31 3.29 -1.53 1.11
C ASN A 31 2.66 -0.15 0.97
N TRP A 32 1.35 -0.15 0.69
CA TRP A 32 0.51 1.04 0.77
C TRP A 32 -0.42 0.91 1.97
N HIS A 33 -0.27 1.82 2.95
CA HIS A 33 -1.06 1.81 4.16
C HIS A 33 -1.78 3.13 4.34
N VAL A 34 -3.12 3.13 4.30
CA VAL A 34 -3.91 4.30 4.71
C VAL A 34 -3.69 4.51 6.21
N ALA A 35 -3.01 5.61 6.57
CA ALA A 35 -2.54 5.87 7.91
C ALA A 35 -3.56 6.64 8.75
N THR A 36 -4.23 7.64 8.16
CA THR A 36 -5.28 8.41 8.83
C THR A 36 -6.36 8.81 7.85
N ASP A 37 -7.59 8.95 8.34
CA ASP A 37 -8.73 9.47 7.60
C ASP A 37 -9.49 10.48 8.47
N PHE A 38 -9.64 11.73 8.02
CA PHE A 38 -10.28 12.82 8.77
C PHE A 38 -11.16 13.67 7.86
N ALA A 39 -11.84 14.68 8.43
CA ALA A 39 -12.87 15.43 7.70
C ALA A 39 -12.33 16.17 6.46
N GLY A 40 -11.15 16.78 6.56
CA GLY A 40 -10.55 17.59 5.49
C GLY A 40 -9.64 16.85 4.52
N GLY A 41 -9.27 15.61 4.83
CA GLY A 41 -8.18 14.91 4.15
C GLY A 41 -7.92 13.54 4.75
N TRP A 42 -6.90 12.88 4.22
CA TRP A 42 -6.43 11.59 4.69
C TRP A 42 -4.94 11.46 4.35
N SER A 43 -4.28 10.47 4.93
CA SER A 43 -2.87 10.19 4.64
C SER A 43 -2.64 8.73 4.37
N ALA A 44 -1.64 8.44 3.53
CA ALA A 44 -1.14 7.10 3.28
C ALA A 44 0.37 7.04 3.49
N ARG A 45 0.87 5.87 3.82
CA ARG A 45 2.30 5.55 3.89
C ARG A 45 2.63 4.59 2.78
N LEU A 46 3.56 5.00 1.92
CA LEU A 46 4.22 4.13 0.97
C LEU A 46 5.54 3.67 1.60
N THR A 47 5.72 2.36 1.68
CA THR A 47 6.97 1.74 2.13
C THR A 47 7.50 0.83 1.04
N LEU A 48 8.77 1.02 0.69
CA LEU A 48 9.52 0.19 -0.25
C LEU A 48 10.43 -0.74 0.55
N PHE A 49 10.45 -2.00 0.16
CA PHE A 49 11.32 -3.03 0.71
C PHE A 49 12.16 -3.64 -0.41
N ASN A 50 13.47 -3.59 -0.29
CA ASN A 50 14.39 -4.22 -1.24
C ASN A 50 14.93 -5.52 -0.64
N TRP A 51 14.54 -6.62 -1.28
CA TRP A 51 14.94 -8.00 -1.02
C TRP A 51 16.06 -8.45 -1.97
N GLY A 52 16.55 -7.55 -2.82
CA GLY A 52 17.69 -7.81 -3.68
C GLY A 52 19.01 -7.69 -2.94
N ASP A 53 20.06 -8.19 -3.58
CA ASP A 53 21.44 -8.20 -3.11
C ASP A 53 22.23 -6.92 -3.45
N ALA A 54 21.58 -5.95 -4.11
CA ALA A 54 22.17 -4.69 -4.54
C ALA A 54 21.42 -3.47 -4.00
N ASP A 55 22.19 -2.44 -3.64
CA ASP A 55 21.65 -1.15 -3.22
C ASP A 55 21.13 -0.37 -4.44
N MET A 56 20.00 0.33 -4.30
CA MET A 56 19.39 1.11 -5.38
C MET A 56 19.41 2.61 -5.04
N GLN A 57 20.12 3.42 -5.85
CA GLN A 57 20.15 4.88 -5.72
C GLN A 57 19.13 5.61 -6.60
N GLU A 58 18.85 5.08 -7.79
CA GLU A 58 18.02 5.72 -8.82
C GLU A 58 16.71 4.96 -9.02
N TRP A 59 16.03 4.63 -7.93
CA TRP A 59 14.71 4.04 -8.01
C TRP A 59 13.65 5.09 -8.29
N PHE A 60 12.60 4.66 -9.00
CA PHE A 60 11.36 5.42 -9.13
C PHE A 60 10.17 4.49 -9.01
N THR A 61 9.04 5.05 -8.59
CA THR A 61 7.76 4.36 -8.57
C THR A 61 6.67 5.26 -9.12
N ALA A 62 5.72 4.67 -9.83
CA ALA A 62 4.54 5.36 -10.31
C ALA A 62 3.31 4.69 -9.69
N VAL A 63 2.53 5.47 -8.96
CA VAL A 63 1.32 5.00 -8.28
C VAL A 63 0.11 5.56 -9.03
N VAL A 64 -0.75 4.67 -9.51
CA VAL A 64 -1.97 5.04 -10.24
C VAL A 64 -3.15 5.03 -9.27
N MET A 65 -3.83 6.16 -9.15
CA MET A 65 -4.97 6.36 -8.26
C MET A 65 -6.21 6.69 -9.10
N ASP A 66 -7.22 5.82 -9.11
CA ASP A 66 -8.41 6.03 -9.95
C ASP A 66 -9.35 7.11 -9.38
N LYS A 67 -9.45 7.19 -8.04
CA LYS A 67 -10.40 8.09 -7.35
C LYS A 67 -9.74 9.16 -6.49
N ALA A 68 -8.59 8.83 -5.93
CA ALA A 68 -7.87 9.66 -4.97
C ALA A 68 -6.90 10.66 -5.59
N TYR A 69 -6.58 10.52 -6.89
CA TYR A 69 -5.51 11.29 -7.55
C TYR A 69 -5.67 12.81 -7.39
N ALA A 70 -6.86 13.34 -7.67
CA ALA A 70 -7.14 14.77 -7.60
C ALA A 70 -6.95 15.35 -6.19
N GLY A 71 -6.98 14.49 -5.16
CA GLY A 71 -6.75 14.87 -3.78
C GLY A 71 -5.28 14.94 -3.40
N PHE A 72 -4.35 14.44 -4.21
CA PHE A 72 -2.93 14.40 -3.83
C PHE A 72 -2.36 15.79 -3.57
N GLU A 73 -1.73 15.98 -2.41
CA GLU A 73 -1.09 17.24 -2.05
C GLU A 73 0.43 17.11 -2.13
N GLN A 74 1.03 16.21 -1.34
CA GLN A 74 2.49 16.05 -1.28
C GLN A 74 2.93 14.73 -0.66
N ALA A 75 4.20 14.38 -0.90
CA ALA A 75 4.95 13.38 -0.14
C ALA A 75 6.03 14.06 0.72
N TYR A 76 6.27 13.55 1.93
CA TYR A 76 7.15 14.22 2.90
C TYR A 76 8.63 13.83 2.76
N SER A 77 8.93 12.54 2.63
CA SER A 77 10.31 12.03 2.56
C SER A 77 10.78 11.77 1.13
N PHE A 78 9.84 11.61 0.19
CA PHE A 78 10.12 11.40 -1.23
C PHE A 78 9.83 12.66 -2.04
N ASN A 79 10.36 12.72 -3.26
CA ASN A 79 9.93 13.71 -4.24
C ASN A 79 8.82 13.09 -5.09
N ALA A 80 7.62 13.63 -5.00
CA ALA A 80 6.43 13.11 -5.65
C ALA A 80 5.75 14.21 -6.47
N THR A 81 5.33 13.87 -7.69
CA THR A 81 4.70 14.81 -8.62
C THR A 81 3.49 14.15 -9.25
N ALA A 82 2.38 14.87 -9.28
CA ALA A 82 1.19 14.47 -10.03
C ALA A 82 1.46 14.62 -11.53
N VAL A 83 1.28 13.55 -12.30
CA VAL A 83 1.55 13.49 -13.74
C VAL A 83 0.32 12.96 -14.49
N GLY A 84 -0.14 13.73 -15.47
CA GLY A 84 -1.32 13.39 -16.27
C GLY A 84 -2.61 13.44 -15.44
N ASN A 85 -3.44 12.39 -15.56
CA ASN A 85 -4.80 12.39 -15.02
C ASN A 85 -4.99 11.48 -13.79
N SER A 86 -4.02 10.63 -13.47
CA SER A 86 -4.21 9.59 -12.43
C SER A 86 -2.93 9.13 -11.74
N THR A 87 -1.75 9.59 -12.16
CA THR A 87 -0.48 8.99 -11.77
C THR A 87 0.34 9.92 -10.90
N ILE A 88 0.77 9.43 -9.73
CA ILE A 88 1.73 10.11 -8.87
C ILE A 88 3.09 9.47 -9.15
N PHE A 89 3.99 10.23 -9.78
CA PHE A 89 5.37 9.81 -10.04
C PHE A 89 6.25 10.16 -8.86
N ILE A 90 7.01 9.20 -8.35
CA ILE A 90 7.72 9.30 -7.08
C ILE A 90 9.16 8.83 -7.28
N LYS A 91 10.10 9.60 -6.74
CA LYS A 91 11.52 9.26 -6.69
C LYS A 91 12.13 9.62 -5.34
N GLY A 92 13.30 9.06 -5.07
CA GLY A 92 14.08 9.46 -3.90
C GLY A 92 14.35 10.97 -3.88
N ARG A 93 14.28 11.57 -2.69
CA ARG A 93 14.84 12.91 -2.47
C ARG A 93 16.36 12.78 -2.33
N GLU A 94 17.11 13.76 -2.82
CA GLU A 94 18.56 13.80 -2.63
C GLU A 94 18.92 13.61 -1.14
N GLY A 95 19.85 12.69 -0.86
CA GLY A 95 20.23 12.30 0.50
C GLY A 95 19.33 11.24 1.18
N PHE A 96 18.15 10.94 0.61
CA PHE A 96 17.20 9.92 1.09
C PHE A 96 16.79 8.93 -0.01
N ASN A 97 17.58 8.83 -1.08
CA ASN A 97 17.30 8.01 -2.27
C ASN A 97 17.92 6.60 -2.21
N PHE A 98 18.71 6.28 -1.19
CA PHE A 98 19.35 4.97 -1.08
C PHE A 98 18.39 3.93 -0.51
N LEU A 99 17.85 3.07 -1.38
CA LEU A 99 17.12 1.88 -0.97
C LEU A 99 18.14 0.73 -0.85
N LEU A 100 18.61 0.50 0.37
CA LEU A 100 19.62 -0.51 0.67
C LEU A 100 19.17 -1.92 0.27
N ARG A 101 20.11 -2.81 -0.01
CA ARG A 101 19.89 -4.24 -0.21
C ARG A 101 19.38 -4.92 1.05
N GLU A 102 18.98 -6.19 0.92
CA GLU A 102 18.75 -7.03 2.09
C GLU A 102 20.02 -7.34 2.88
N THR A 103 19.87 -7.47 4.19
CA THR A 103 20.95 -7.80 5.11
C THR A 103 20.47 -8.81 6.13
N ASN A 104 21.37 -9.62 6.67
CA ASN A 104 21.02 -10.51 7.77
C ASN A 104 20.87 -9.73 9.08
N MET A 105 19.84 -10.09 9.86
CA MET A 105 19.67 -9.57 11.20
C MET A 105 20.88 -9.92 12.07
N SER A 106 21.35 -8.96 12.87
CA SER A 106 22.55 -9.16 13.69
C SER A 106 22.45 -10.41 14.57
N GLY A 107 23.39 -11.34 14.40
CA GLY A 107 23.50 -12.55 15.21
C GLY A 107 22.63 -13.73 14.77
N VAL A 108 21.85 -13.61 13.69
CA VAL A 108 21.05 -14.72 13.14
C VAL A 108 21.04 -14.69 11.60
N ASP A 109 20.99 -15.86 10.98
CA ASP A 109 20.82 -15.98 9.52
C ASP A 109 19.35 -15.78 9.14
N TYR A 110 18.89 -14.53 9.24
CA TYR A 110 17.52 -14.13 8.92
C TYR A 110 17.54 -12.87 8.03
N PRO A 111 17.07 -12.94 6.78
CA PRO A 111 17.12 -11.82 5.84
C PRO A 111 16.13 -10.71 6.25
N VAL A 112 16.62 -9.48 6.22
CA VAL A 112 15.89 -8.24 6.50
C VAL A 112 16.06 -7.31 5.32
N PRO A 113 14.97 -6.80 4.73
CA PRO A 113 15.06 -5.97 3.54
C PRO A 113 15.56 -4.58 3.89
N GLY A 114 16.25 -3.93 2.96
CA GLY A 114 16.41 -2.48 3.05
C GLY A 114 15.06 -1.81 2.92
N LYS A 115 14.83 -0.73 3.69
CA LYS A 115 13.52 -0.11 3.85
C LYS A 115 13.58 1.39 3.66
N LEU A 116 12.73 1.92 2.81
CA LEU A 116 12.43 3.35 2.72
C LEU A 116 10.94 3.60 2.83
N GLN A 117 10.54 4.73 3.41
CA GLN A 117 9.14 5.08 3.55
C GLN A 117 8.91 6.59 3.43
N SER A 118 7.73 6.96 2.95
CA SER A 118 7.22 8.33 3.00
C SER A 118 5.73 8.32 3.30
N VAL A 119 5.30 9.35 4.03
CA VAL A 119 3.88 9.68 4.16
C VAL A 119 3.46 10.56 2.97
N PHE A 120 2.22 10.40 2.55
CA PHE A 120 1.55 11.12 1.48
C PHE A 120 0.29 11.73 2.06
N SER A 121 0.03 13.01 1.79
CA SER A 121 -1.21 13.68 2.21
C SER A 121 -2.13 13.89 1.02
N PHE A 122 -3.42 13.77 1.30
CA PHE A 122 -4.49 13.92 0.34
C PHE A 122 -5.60 14.80 0.93
N THR A 123 -6.06 15.79 0.18
CA THR A 123 -7.26 16.56 0.51
C THR A 123 -8.52 15.87 0.00
N LYS A 124 -9.61 15.97 0.76
CA LYS A 124 -10.95 15.55 0.29
C LYS A 124 -11.68 16.62 -0.51
N LYS A 125 -11.16 17.86 -0.54
CA LYS A 125 -11.83 19.01 -1.18
C LYS A 125 -12.04 18.81 -2.68
N THR A 126 -11.08 18.16 -3.35
CA THR A 126 -11.06 17.91 -4.80
C THR A 126 -11.52 16.51 -5.16
N THR A 127 -11.90 15.70 -4.18
CA THR A 127 -12.42 14.33 -4.35
C THR A 127 -13.73 14.18 -3.58
N PRO A 128 -14.79 14.93 -3.93
CA PRO A 128 -16.07 14.85 -3.23
C PRO A 128 -16.63 13.43 -3.33
N GLY A 129 -17.08 12.88 -2.20
CA GLY A 129 -17.64 11.54 -2.13
C GLY A 129 -16.61 10.39 -2.09
N ILE A 130 -15.32 10.69 -1.93
CA ILE A 130 -14.29 9.66 -1.74
C ILE A 130 -14.58 8.81 -0.49
N ASP A 131 -14.61 7.49 -0.67
CA ASP A 131 -14.77 6.53 0.44
C ASP A 131 -13.44 5.81 0.70
N VAL A 132 -12.60 6.45 1.52
CA VAL A 132 -11.28 5.93 1.90
C VAL A 132 -11.40 4.59 2.62
N LEU A 133 -12.44 4.40 3.43
CA LEU A 133 -12.70 3.17 4.18
C LEU A 133 -13.15 2.02 3.28
N ALA A 134 -13.93 2.31 2.23
CA ALA A 134 -14.32 1.32 1.23
C ALA A 134 -13.21 0.98 0.22
N GLY A 135 -12.08 1.68 0.27
CA GLY A 135 -10.88 1.35 -0.50
C GLY A 135 -10.47 2.39 -1.54
N ASP A 136 -11.16 3.53 -1.65
CA ASP A 136 -10.85 4.54 -2.66
C ASP A 136 -9.48 5.22 -2.45
N GLY A 137 -8.93 5.08 -1.25
CA GLY A 137 -7.58 5.54 -0.90
C GLY A 137 -6.45 4.60 -1.32
N PHE A 138 -6.74 3.48 -1.99
CA PHE A 138 -5.74 2.53 -2.47
C PHE A 138 -5.46 2.70 -3.97
N PRO A 139 -4.22 2.45 -4.41
CA PRO A 139 -3.89 2.50 -5.82
C PRO A 139 -4.52 1.35 -6.60
N SER A 140 -4.83 1.61 -7.88
CA SER A 140 -5.26 0.58 -8.82
C SER A 140 -4.08 -0.16 -9.45
N LYS A 141 -2.93 0.52 -9.58
CA LYS A 141 -1.67 -0.03 -10.06
C LYS A 141 -0.48 0.65 -9.40
N VAL A 142 0.61 -0.09 -9.30
CA VAL A 142 1.91 0.44 -8.90
C VAL A 142 2.95 -0.06 -9.90
N PHE A 143 3.85 0.83 -10.30
CA PHE A 143 5.02 0.48 -11.09
C PHE A 143 6.27 0.77 -10.27
N PHE A 144 7.28 -0.08 -10.38
CA PHE A 144 8.59 0.13 -9.78
C PHE A 144 9.66 -0.08 -10.84
N ASN A 145 10.48 0.94 -11.08
CA ASN A 145 11.52 0.93 -12.11
C ASN A 145 11.05 0.51 -13.52
N GLY A 146 9.77 0.72 -13.83
CA GLY A 146 9.16 0.39 -15.12
C GLY A 146 8.33 -0.91 -15.12
N ASP A 147 8.50 -1.77 -14.12
CA ASP A 147 7.75 -3.03 -13.99
C ASP A 147 6.45 -2.82 -13.22
N GLU A 148 5.35 -3.42 -13.70
CA GLU A 148 4.05 -3.40 -13.02
C GLU A 148 4.06 -4.38 -11.84
N CYS A 149 3.81 -3.88 -10.62
CA CYS A 149 3.76 -4.70 -9.42
C CYS A 149 2.47 -5.54 -9.37
N ALA A 150 2.56 -6.74 -8.79
CA ALA A 150 1.40 -7.57 -8.53
C ALA A 150 0.52 -6.94 -7.44
N MET A 151 -0.73 -6.65 -7.77
CA MET A 151 -1.69 -6.08 -6.82
C MET A 151 -2.42 -7.19 -6.04
N PRO A 152 -2.73 -6.98 -4.75
CA PRO A 152 -3.48 -7.95 -3.96
C PRO A 152 -4.91 -8.10 -4.48
N LEU A 153 -5.47 -9.31 -4.39
CA LEU A 153 -6.85 -9.61 -4.83
C LEU A 153 -7.93 -8.95 -3.96
N ARG A 154 -7.56 -8.51 -2.76
CA ARG A 154 -8.44 -7.90 -1.77
C ARG A 154 -7.71 -6.74 -1.12
N ILE A 155 -8.41 -5.63 -0.98
CA ILE A 155 -7.96 -4.53 -0.13
C ILE A 155 -8.14 -4.99 1.33
N PRO A 156 -7.10 -4.88 2.18
CA PRO A 156 -7.25 -5.09 3.60
C PRO A 156 -8.17 -4.00 4.16
N SER A 157 -9.46 -4.31 4.34
CA SER A 157 -10.34 -3.44 5.11
C SER A 157 -10.13 -3.76 6.58
N GLN A 158 -9.98 -2.74 7.41
CA GLN A 158 -10.27 -2.89 8.84
C GLN A 158 -11.76 -3.18 8.92
N GLY A 159 -12.11 -4.46 8.79
CA GLY A 159 -13.43 -4.94 9.11
C GLY A 159 -13.63 -4.67 10.58
N ALA A 160 -14.15 -3.50 10.92
CA ALA A 160 -14.99 -3.35 12.10
C ALA A 160 -16.17 -4.29 11.85
N LYS A 161 -15.98 -5.57 12.13
CA LYS A 161 -17.07 -6.50 12.39
C LYS A 161 -17.72 -5.92 13.64
N THR A 162 -18.62 -4.96 13.46
CA THR A 162 -19.69 -4.72 14.42
C THR A 162 -20.39 -6.06 14.51
N ASN A 163 -20.02 -6.83 15.53
CA ASN A 163 -20.53 -8.16 15.74
C ASN A 163 -21.99 -7.95 16.15
N ARG A 164 -22.89 -7.85 15.17
CA ARG A 164 -24.32 -7.58 15.38
C ARG A 164 -24.91 -8.54 16.40
N GLY A 165 -24.37 -9.77 16.46
CA GLY A 165 -24.66 -10.74 17.52
C GLY A 165 -24.44 -10.19 18.92
N VAL A 166 -23.28 -9.58 19.22
CA VAL A 166 -22.96 -9.04 20.56
C VAL A 166 -23.91 -7.92 20.96
N VAL A 167 -24.28 -7.03 20.03
CA VAL A 167 -25.23 -5.93 20.30
C VAL A 167 -26.62 -6.48 20.59
N ILE A 168 -27.08 -7.46 19.81
CA ILE A 168 -28.38 -8.13 20.02
C ILE A 168 -28.38 -8.91 21.33
N THR A 169 -27.31 -9.64 21.65
CA THR A 169 -27.21 -10.39 22.91
C THR A 169 -27.21 -9.45 24.12
N MET A 170 -26.49 -8.32 24.08
CA MET A 170 -26.55 -7.31 25.15
C MET A 170 -27.96 -6.74 25.33
N LEU A 171 -28.64 -6.38 24.23
CA LEU A 171 -30.02 -5.88 24.28
C LEU A 171 -30.98 -6.90 24.89
N LEU A 172 -30.86 -8.19 24.52
CA LEU A 172 -31.67 -9.27 25.07
C LEU A 172 -31.39 -9.51 26.57
N CYS A 173 -30.13 -9.45 27.00
CA CYS A 173 -29.77 -9.56 28.41
C CYS A 173 -30.33 -8.41 29.24
N LEU A 174 -30.26 -7.17 28.73
CA LEU A 174 -30.83 -6.00 29.40
C LEU A 174 -32.35 -6.11 29.53
N LEU A 175 -33.05 -6.52 28.46
CA LEU A 175 -34.49 -6.76 28.48
C LEU A 175 -34.88 -7.86 29.48
N ALA A 176 -34.14 -8.97 29.51
CA ALA A 176 -34.39 -10.06 30.47
C ALA A 176 -34.19 -9.60 31.92
N SER A 177 -33.13 -8.84 32.20
CA SER A 177 -32.87 -8.29 33.53
C SER A 177 -33.95 -7.31 34.00
N ALA A 178 -34.46 -6.47 33.08
CA ALA A 178 -35.54 -5.54 33.39
C ALA A 178 -36.86 -6.27 33.67
N LEU A 179 -37.15 -7.35 32.95
CA LEU A 179 -38.34 -8.17 33.18
C LEU A 179 -38.28 -8.89 34.53
N LEU A 180 -37.10 -9.40 34.92
CA LEU A 180 -36.84 -10.03 36.22
C LEU A 180 -36.99 -9.05 37.40
N LEU A 181 -36.73 -7.76 37.19
CA LEU A 181 -36.92 -6.72 38.21
C LEU A 181 -38.37 -6.24 38.34
N LEU A 182 -39.23 -6.58 37.39
CA LEU A 182 -40.66 -6.23 37.34
C LEU A 182 -41.58 -7.37 37.83
N LEU A 183 -41.03 -8.56 38.07
CA LEU A 183 -41.66 -9.74 38.68
C LEU A 183 -41.36 -9.79 40.18
#